data_AF-A0A8J3SLH5-F1
#
_entry.id   AF-A0A8J3SLH5-F1
#
_cell.length_a   1.000
_cell.length_b   1.000
_cell.length_c   1.000
_cell.angle_alpha   90.00
_cell.angle_beta   90.00
_cell.angle_gamma   90.00
#
_symmetry.space_group_name_H-M   'P 1'
#
loop_
_entity.id
_entity.type
_entity.pdbx_description
1 polymer ?
#
loop_
_entity_poly.entity_id
_entity_poly.type
_entity_poly.pdbx_seq_one_letter_code
_entity_poly.pdbx_strand_id
1 'polypeptide(L)'
;MPKFGAQIDTQQIPVKSLVAEASGTAPSSPATGQQWTDTSASPPVLKVWNGSAWVRADGADLPDGTVTNNKIASGANIALSKLAVDPLARANHTGSQAAATISDFDAAVRASRLDQMTAPTASVNFNGQKITSLGSPTLSTDAATKQYVDDSRAGFAGIKDPVKVAVSTDVTLSAPGATLDGVTMNTGDRFLAYGQSTGTQNGIYIWNGAASAATRAPDADAAGEVLDGTLVAVAEGTRAGGQMVQTATPSGAPGAWTQTWVVFTTSGTTYLAGAGLTLTGNTFDVAAADGSIVVNADNITVGLVPVSKGGTNATTAAAARTNLAAVTAYSADAPALTAGVAANVVHNLGTTDVQVYVREISGGARIHLDEAVVDANTISLKADIAYGSGTLRVVVQAKA
;
A
#
# COMPACT_ATOMS: atom_id res chain seq x y z
N MET A 1 28.78 -113.53 59.04
CA MET A 1 28.21 -112.19 59.25
C MET A 1 28.56 -111.34 58.03
N PRO A 2 27.59 -110.79 57.28
CA PRO A 2 27.89 -109.87 56.19
C PRO A 2 28.63 -108.65 56.77
N LYS A 3 29.76 -108.26 56.17
CA LYS A 3 30.55 -107.11 56.64
C LYS A 3 29.76 -105.82 56.36
N PHE A 4 29.61 -104.96 57.37
CA PHE A 4 29.03 -103.61 57.31
C PHE A 4 29.91 -102.62 56.50
N GLY A 5 30.19 -102.94 55.23
CA GLY A 5 30.98 -102.09 54.33
C GLY A 5 30.45 -102.05 52.89
N ALA A 6 29.34 -102.75 52.60
CA ALA A 6 28.61 -102.64 51.34
C ALA A 6 27.41 -101.69 51.55
N GLN A 7 27.00 -100.97 50.49
CA GLN A 7 25.77 -100.16 50.52
C GLN A 7 24.60 -101.02 51.00
N ILE A 8 23.90 -100.56 52.03
CA ILE A 8 22.63 -101.16 52.45
C ILE A 8 21.59 -100.75 51.41
N ASP A 9 21.05 -101.71 50.66
CA ASP A 9 19.91 -101.47 49.77
C ASP A 9 18.63 -101.35 50.60
N THR A 10 18.21 -100.11 50.84
CA THR A 10 17.00 -99.80 51.59
C THR A 10 15.72 -99.86 50.74
N GLN A 11 15.78 -100.24 49.46
CA GLN A 11 14.57 -100.42 48.64
C GLN A 11 13.81 -101.72 48.99
N GLN A 12 14.49 -102.70 49.58
CA GLN A 12 13.89 -103.99 49.97
C GLN A 12 13.73 -104.18 51.48
N ILE A 13 14.24 -103.25 52.30
CA ILE A 13 14.17 -103.30 53.76
C ILE A 13 13.28 -102.14 54.22
N PRO A 14 12.08 -102.37 54.79
CA PRO A 14 11.27 -101.29 55.35
C PRO A 14 12.00 -100.65 56.53
N VAL A 15 12.51 -99.44 56.33
CA VAL A 15 13.17 -98.64 57.38
C VAL A 15 12.18 -97.64 57.95
N LYS A 16 12.00 -97.64 59.27
CA LYS A 16 11.16 -96.66 59.98
C LYS A 16 12.06 -95.60 60.62
N SER A 17 11.76 -94.33 60.38
CA SER A 17 12.41 -93.17 61.04
C SER A 17 13.93 -93.06 60.81
N LEU A 18 14.35 -93.11 59.55
CA LEU A 18 15.72 -92.69 59.20
C LEU A 18 15.89 -91.20 59.50
N VAL A 19 16.87 -90.84 60.31
CA VAL A 19 17.21 -89.45 60.64
C VAL A 19 18.43 -89.07 59.80
N ALA A 20 18.29 -88.05 58.96
CA ALA A 20 19.40 -87.49 58.21
C ALA A 20 20.43 -86.86 59.15
N GLU A 21 21.72 -86.93 58.79
CA GLU A 21 22.78 -86.26 59.54
C GLU A 21 22.45 -84.78 59.76
N ALA A 22 22.68 -84.27 60.97
CA ALA A 22 22.30 -82.93 61.36
C ALA A 22 23.53 -82.14 61.82
N SER A 23 23.85 -81.04 61.15
CA SER A 23 25.01 -80.21 61.46
C SER A 23 24.83 -78.78 60.95
N GLY A 24 25.62 -77.85 61.49
CA GLY A 24 25.61 -76.44 61.05
C GLY A 24 26.49 -76.16 59.82
N THR A 25 27.20 -77.17 59.32
CA THR A 25 28.05 -77.07 58.12
C THR A 25 27.72 -78.21 57.18
N ALA A 26 27.52 -77.88 55.91
CA ALA A 26 27.17 -78.86 54.88
C ALA A 26 28.28 -79.91 54.72
N PRO A 27 27.92 -81.19 54.46
CA PRO A 27 28.88 -82.22 54.09
C PRO A 27 29.72 -81.80 52.88
N SER A 28 31.04 -81.98 52.95
CA SER A 28 32.01 -81.47 51.95
C SER A 28 32.16 -82.34 50.70
N SER A 29 31.58 -83.54 50.68
CA SER A 29 31.63 -84.46 49.53
C SER A 29 30.32 -85.26 49.42
N PRO A 30 29.20 -84.59 49.10
CA PRO A 30 27.90 -85.24 49.12
C PRO A 30 27.66 -86.14 47.91
N ALA A 31 26.93 -87.23 48.12
CA ALA A 31 26.38 -88.06 47.05
C ALA A 31 25.02 -87.50 46.58
N THR A 32 24.69 -87.64 45.30
CA THR A 32 23.35 -87.26 44.77
C THR A 32 22.25 -88.01 45.52
N GLY A 33 21.25 -87.26 45.99
CA GLY A 33 20.16 -87.77 46.82
C GLY A 33 20.48 -87.87 48.32
N GLN A 34 21.72 -87.57 48.74
CA GLN A 34 22.06 -87.51 50.16
C GLN A 34 21.19 -86.47 50.87
N GLN A 35 20.73 -86.81 52.07
CA GLN A 35 19.91 -85.95 52.91
C GLN A 35 20.75 -85.40 54.06
N TRP A 36 20.60 -84.12 54.35
CA TRP A 36 21.28 -83.43 55.43
C TRP A 36 20.32 -82.45 56.10
N THR A 37 20.26 -82.47 57.42
CA THR A 37 19.51 -81.50 58.21
C THR A 37 20.43 -80.32 58.56
N ASP A 38 20.18 -79.19 57.90
CA ASP A 38 20.90 -77.94 58.15
C ASP A 38 20.41 -77.32 59.46
N THR A 39 21.22 -77.44 60.52
CA THR A 39 20.90 -76.89 61.83
C THR A 39 21.35 -75.43 61.99
N SER A 40 21.96 -74.83 60.95
CA SER A 40 22.25 -73.39 60.95
C SER A 40 21.01 -72.53 60.68
N ALA A 41 19.98 -73.12 60.05
CA ALA A 41 18.67 -72.52 59.89
C ALA A 41 17.77 -72.73 61.13
N SER A 42 16.90 -71.77 61.43
CA SER A 42 15.92 -71.87 62.52
C SER A 42 14.49 -71.69 61.97
N PRO A 43 13.64 -72.73 61.98
CA PRO A 43 13.89 -74.10 62.45
C PRO A 43 14.88 -74.87 61.54
N PRO A 44 15.54 -75.94 62.02
CA PRO A 44 16.42 -76.78 61.19
C PRO A 44 15.71 -77.30 59.95
N VAL A 45 16.40 -77.30 58.81
CA VAL A 45 15.78 -77.61 57.51
C VAL A 45 16.43 -78.82 56.88
N LEU A 46 15.61 -79.80 56.49
CA LEU A 46 16.10 -80.94 55.70
C LEU A 46 16.41 -80.48 54.28
N LYS A 47 17.63 -80.74 53.81
CA LYS A 47 18.10 -80.51 52.46
C LYS A 47 18.48 -81.83 51.80
N VAL A 48 18.39 -81.89 50.48
CA VAL A 48 18.83 -83.00 49.64
C VAL A 48 19.86 -82.48 48.65
N TRP A 49 20.97 -83.19 48.46
CA TRP A 49 21.92 -82.86 47.42
C TRP A 49 21.35 -83.28 46.06
N ASN A 50 21.08 -82.32 45.17
CA ASN A 50 20.49 -82.59 43.86
C ASN A 50 21.53 -82.98 42.78
N GLY A 51 22.81 -83.10 43.16
CA GLY A 51 23.94 -83.33 42.24
C GLY A 51 24.81 -82.09 42.02
N SER A 52 24.32 -80.88 42.31
CA SER A 52 25.08 -79.63 42.18
C SER A 52 24.94 -78.66 43.36
N ALA A 53 23.84 -78.72 44.11
CA ALA A 53 23.58 -77.89 45.28
C ALA A 53 22.72 -78.64 46.33
N TRP A 54 22.83 -78.21 47.58
CA TRP A 54 21.92 -78.60 48.65
C TRP A 54 20.62 -77.79 48.53
N VAL A 55 19.53 -78.45 48.17
CA VAL A 55 18.20 -77.83 48.03
C VAL A 55 17.29 -78.32 49.15
N ARG A 56 16.38 -77.48 49.64
CA ARG A 56 15.43 -77.93 50.66
C ARG A 56 14.57 -79.10 50.18
N ALA A 57 14.45 -80.12 51.02
CA ALA A 57 13.67 -81.32 50.78
C ALA A 57 12.16 -81.03 50.74
N ASP A 58 11.72 -79.95 51.39
CA ASP A 58 10.31 -79.50 51.38
C ASP A 58 9.92 -78.73 50.11
N GLY A 59 10.87 -78.50 49.19
CA GLY A 59 10.63 -77.82 47.92
C GLY A 59 10.43 -76.30 48.04
N ALA A 60 10.70 -75.69 49.20
CA ALA A 60 10.58 -74.24 49.38
C ALA A 60 11.65 -73.45 48.62
N ASP A 61 12.79 -74.06 48.31
CA ASP A 61 13.76 -73.49 47.37
C ASP A 61 13.34 -73.83 45.95
N LEU A 62 13.20 -72.83 45.08
CA LEU A 62 13.05 -73.01 43.63
C LEU A 62 14.42 -72.78 42.99
N PRO A 63 15.17 -73.82 42.58
CA PRO A 63 16.47 -73.64 41.94
C PRO A 63 16.37 -72.82 40.64
N ASP A 64 17.45 -72.16 40.26
CA ASP A 64 17.50 -71.38 39.01
C ASP A 64 17.09 -72.21 37.80
N GLY A 65 16.26 -71.62 36.94
CA GLY A 65 15.72 -72.27 35.75
C GLY A 65 14.64 -73.33 36.01
N THR A 66 14.24 -73.58 37.26
CA THR A 66 13.19 -74.57 37.55
C THR A 66 11.78 -74.07 37.30
N VAL A 67 11.54 -72.77 37.15
CA VAL A 67 10.25 -72.24 36.67
C VAL A 67 10.35 -72.05 35.16
N THR A 68 9.85 -73.01 34.40
CA THR A 68 9.81 -72.97 32.93
C THR A 68 8.40 -72.70 32.44
N ASN A 69 8.25 -72.25 31.18
CA ASN A 69 6.92 -72.01 30.60
C ASN A 69 6.00 -73.24 30.71
N ASN A 70 6.55 -74.45 30.54
CA ASN A 70 5.79 -75.70 30.64
C ASN A 70 5.27 -76.02 32.06
N LYS A 71 5.87 -75.42 33.11
CA LYS A 71 5.43 -75.58 34.50
C LYS A 71 4.36 -74.55 34.90
N ILE A 72 4.15 -73.52 34.08
CA ILE A 72 3.10 -72.53 34.28
C ILE A 72 1.90 -72.97 33.43
N ALA A 73 0.85 -73.43 34.08
CA ALA A 73 -0.39 -73.77 33.38
C ALA A 73 -0.95 -72.53 32.67
N SER A 74 -1.60 -72.71 31.52
CA SER A 74 -2.18 -71.60 30.73
C SER A 74 -3.21 -70.77 31.50
N GLY A 75 -3.87 -71.37 32.50
CA GLY A 75 -4.81 -70.69 33.42
C GLY A 75 -4.22 -70.28 34.76
N ALA A 76 -2.89 -70.26 34.92
CA ALA A 76 -2.25 -69.90 36.17
C ALA A 76 -2.57 -68.44 36.56
N ASN A 77 -3.19 -68.24 37.71
CA ASN A 77 -3.47 -66.91 38.25
C ASN A 77 -2.28 -66.40 39.10
N ILE A 78 -1.19 -66.02 38.43
CA ILE A 78 -0.01 -65.47 39.10
C ILE A 78 -0.30 -64.03 39.53
N ALA A 79 -0.31 -63.77 40.84
CA ALA A 79 -0.54 -62.43 41.37
C ALA A 79 0.58 -61.46 40.96
N LEU A 80 0.23 -60.22 40.59
CA LEU A 80 1.19 -59.18 40.17
C LEU A 80 2.32 -58.94 41.20
N SER A 81 2.01 -59.04 42.49
CA SER A 81 3.00 -58.89 43.59
C SER A 81 4.08 -59.99 43.63
N LYS A 82 3.93 -61.05 42.83
CA LYS A 82 4.92 -62.12 42.66
C LYS A 82 5.80 -61.94 41.42
N LEU A 83 5.50 -60.97 40.56
CA LEU A 83 6.35 -60.59 39.44
C LEU A 83 7.31 -59.47 39.88
N ALA A 84 8.57 -59.55 39.45
CA ALA A 84 9.57 -58.53 39.76
C ALA A 84 9.29 -57.17 39.08
N VAL A 85 8.57 -57.22 37.95
CA VAL A 85 8.18 -56.05 37.15
C VAL A 85 6.72 -56.19 36.81
N ASP A 86 5.94 -55.13 37.03
CA ASP A 86 4.52 -55.07 36.65
C ASP A 86 4.40 -55.04 35.12
N PRO A 87 3.84 -56.10 34.49
CA PRO A 87 3.67 -56.17 33.04
C PRO A 87 2.52 -55.29 32.51
N LEU A 88 1.72 -54.65 33.39
CA LEU A 88 0.65 -53.73 32.99
C LEU A 88 1.09 -52.26 32.99
N ALA A 89 2.22 -51.94 33.65
CA ALA A 89 2.76 -50.60 33.66
C ALA A 89 3.44 -50.30 32.31
N ARG A 90 2.86 -49.40 31.51
CA ARG A 90 3.38 -49.06 30.17
C ARG A 90 4.83 -48.59 30.15
N ALA A 91 5.32 -48.00 31.24
CA ALA A 91 6.72 -47.60 31.38
C ALA A 91 7.70 -48.78 31.29
N ASN A 92 7.22 -50.00 31.59
CA ASN A 92 8.00 -51.24 31.56
C ASN A 92 7.90 -51.98 30.22
N HIS A 93 7.03 -51.52 29.31
CA HIS A 93 6.93 -52.12 27.98
C HIS A 93 8.16 -51.71 27.15
N THR A 94 8.88 -52.70 26.63
CA THR A 94 9.99 -52.50 25.69
C THR A 94 9.57 -52.91 24.28
N GLY A 95 10.17 -52.31 23.25
CA GLY A 95 9.85 -52.61 21.85
C GLY A 95 8.72 -51.77 21.25
N SER A 96 8.16 -52.22 20.12
CA SER A 96 7.14 -51.51 19.37
C SER A 96 5.74 -51.81 19.92
N GLN A 97 5.04 -50.76 20.36
CA GLN A 97 3.63 -50.86 20.75
C GLN A 97 2.77 -50.32 19.61
N ALA A 98 1.81 -51.13 19.15
CA ALA A 98 0.87 -50.68 18.12
C ALA A 98 -0.08 -49.64 18.73
N ALA A 99 -0.47 -48.61 17.97
CA ALA A 99 -1.45 -47.63 18.42
C ALA A 99 -2.76 -48.28 18.91
N ALA A 100 -3.18 -49.37 18.25
CA ALA A 100 -4.38 -50.13 18.62
C ALA A 100 -4.33 -50.77 20.01
N THR A 101 -3.14 -50.98 20.60
CA THR A 101 -2.99 -51.52 21.95
C THR A 101 -2.98 -50.43 23.03
N ILE A 102 -3.09 -49.16 22.64
CA ILE A 102 -3.06 -48.00 23.52
C ILE A 102 -4.47 -47.38 23.54
N SER A 103 -5.23 -47.66 24.60
CA SER A 103 -6.64 -47.29 24.71
C SER A 103 -6.92 -45.78 24.60
N ASP A 104 -5.94 -44.94 24.94
CA ASP A 104 -6.02 -43.47 24.97
C ASP A 104 -5.28 -42.80 23.81
N PHE A 105 -4.76 -43.55 22.84
CA PHE A 105 -3.91 -43.00 21.78
C PHE A 105 -4.59 -41.88 21.00
N ASP A 106 -5.80 -42.11 20.50
CA ASP A 106 -6.54 -41.11 19.73
C ASP A 106 -6.89 -39.88 20.57
N ALA A 107 -7.20 -40.06 21.85
CA ALA A 107 -7.50 -38.96 22.76
C ALA A 107 -6.26 -38.08 22.99
N ALA A 108 -5.10 -38.69 23.22
CA ALA A 108 -3.83 -37.98 23.39
C ALA A 108 -3.40 -37.25 22.11
N VAL A 109 -3.53 -37.89 20.95
CA VAL A 109 -3.21 -37.27 19.65
C VAL A 109 -4.11 -36.07 19.37
N ARG A 110 -5.41 -36.15 19.66
CA ARG A 110 -6.36 -35.02 19.49
C ARG A 110 -6.12 -33.85 20.43
N ALA A 111 -5.44 -34.08 21.56
CA ALA A 111 -5.05 -33.04 22.51
C ALA A 111 -3.71 -32.37 22.14
N SER A 112 -2.94 -32.94 21.21
CA SER A 112 -1.69 -32.34 20.75
C SER A 112 -1.99 -31.03 20.03
N ARG A 113 -1.31 -29.95 20.44
CA ARG A 113 -1.50 -28.65 19.80
C ARG A 113 -0.72 -28.60 18.48
N LEU A 114 -1.23 -27.82 17.52
CA LEU A 114 -0.58 -27.63 16.22
C LEU A 114 0.85 -27.07 16.35
N ASP A 115 1.13 -26.23 17.34
CA ASP A 115 2.48 -25.66 17.60
C ASP A 115 3.47 -26.69 18.18
N GLN A 116 2.99 -27.83 18.67
CA GLN A 116 3.83 -28.92 19.18
C GLN A 116 4.10 -29.99 18.12
N MET A 117 3.43 -29.91 16.98
CA MET A 117 3.67 -30.82 15.86
C MET A 117 4.96 -30.45 15.14
N THR A 118 5.67 -31.44 14.62
CA THR A 118 6.80 -31.19 13.71
C THR A 118 6.29 -30.44 12.48
N ALA A 119 7.06 -29.45 12.03
CA ALA A 119 6.69 -28.63 10.88
C ALA A 119 6.43 -29.52 9.63
N PRO A 120 5.35 -29.26 8.86
CA PRO A 120 5.08 -30.00 7.63
C PRO A 120 6.24 -29.84 6.63
N THR A 121 6.67 -30.96 6.03
CA THR A 121 7.68 -30.97 4.96
C THR A 121 7.08 -30.95 3.56
N ALA A 122 5.74 -30.90 3.47
CA ALA A 122 4.96 -30.83 2.24
C ALA A 122 3.72 -29.94 2.46
N SER A 123 3.08 -29.52 1.36
CA SER A 123 1.85 -28.72 1.42
C SER A 123 0.73 -29.46 2.15
N VAL A 124 0.06 -28.76 3.06
CA VAL A 124 -1.09 -29.30 3.80
C VAL A 124 -2.37 -29.01 3.02
N ASN A 125 -3.07 -30.07 2.60
CA ASN A 125 -4.38 -29.96 1.97
C ASN A 125 -5.48 -29.96 3.04
N PHE A 126 -6.31 -28.92 3.07
CA PHE A 126 -7.43 -28.77 4.02
C PHE A 126 -8.78 -29.26 3.48
N ASN A 127 -8.85 -29.89 2.29
CA ASN A 127 -10.06 -30.47 1.70
C ASN A 127 -11.27 -29.50 1.69
N GLY A 128 -11.02 -28.23 1.33
CA GLY A 128 -12.04 -27.17 1.27
C GLY A 128 -12.60 -26.74 2.63
N GLN A 129 -12.03 -27.18 3.75
CA GLN A 129 -12.46 -26.78 5.08
C GLN A 129 -12.04 -25.35 5.42
N LYS A 130 -12.81 -24.71 6.30
CA LYS A 130 -12.51 -23.35 6.80
C LYS A 130 -11.38 -23.40 7.83
N ILE A 131 -10.45 -22.44 7.73
CA ILE A 131 -9.48 -22.14 8.79
C ILE A 131 -10.04 -20.96 9.57
N THR A 132 -10.45 -21.20 10.82
CA THR A 132 -11.08 -20.18 11.68
C THR A 132 -10.07 -19.56 12.65
N SER A 133 -10.37 -18.35 13.13
CA SER A 133 -9.53 -17.61 14.09
C SER A 133 -8.13 -17.26 13.58
N LEU A 134 -7.98 -17.15 12.25
CA LEU A 134 -6.76 -16.63 11.62
C LEU A 134 -6.69 -15.11 11.84
N GLY A 135 -5.54 -14.61 12.33
CA GLY A 135 -5.29 -13.17 12.50
C GLY A 135 -5.02 -12.46 11.17
N SER A 136 -4.99 -11.12 11.20
CA SER A 136 -4.57 -10.34 10.03
C SER A 136 -3.11 -10.65 9.67
N PRO A 137 -2.78 -10.78 8.37
CA PRO A 137 -1.41 -11.04 7.95
C PRO A 137 -0.50 -9.87 8.32
N THR A 138 0.73 -10.17 8.74
CA THR A 138 1.76 -9.17 9.10
C THR A 138 3.00 -9.28 8.23
N LEU A 139 3.31 -10.48 7.74
CA LEU A 139 4.39 -10.76 6.80
C LEU A 139 3.81 -11.07 5.40
N SER A 140 4.65 -10.90 4.38
CA SER A 140 4.27 -11.21 2.99
C SER A 140 4.01 -12.69 2.71
N THR A 141 4.35 -13.58 3.65
CA THR A 141 4.17 -15.04 3.55
C THR A 141 2.99 -15.56 4.39
N ASP A 142 2.31 -14.68 5.13
CA ASP A 142 1.19 -15.09 5.97
C ASP A 142 -0.04 -15.43 5.13
N ALA A 143 -0.90 -16.31 5.64
CA ALA A 143 -2.22 -16.51 5.08
C ALA A 143 -3.08 -15.25 5.34
N ALA A 144 -3.78 -14.77 4.32
CA ALA A 144 -4.69 -13.63 4.45
C ALA A 144 -6.11 -14.09 4.82
N THR A 145 -6.76 -13.38 5.74
CA THR A 145 -8.19 -13.58 6.02
C THR A 145 -9.02 -13.01 4.87
N LYS A 146 -10.22 -13.56 4.65
CA LYS A 146 -11.16 -13.00 3.65
C LYS A 146 -11.46 -11.53 3.94
N GLN A 147 -11.68 -11.19 5.22
CA GLN A 147 -11.93 -9.81 5.64
C GLN A 147 -10.79 -8.87 5.24
N TYR A 148 -9.54 -9.26 5.46
CA TYR A 148 -8.38 -8.46 5.04
C TYR A 148 -8.37 -8.20 3.52
N VAL A 149 -8.70 -9.23 2.73
CA VAL A 149 -8.77 -9.11 1.26
C VAL A 149 -9.97 -8.24 0.84
N ASP A 150 -11.11 -8.41 1.49
CA ASP A 150 -12.31 -7.61 1.23
C ASP A 150 -12.08 -6.13 1.57
N ASP A 151 -11.47 -5.82 2.72
CA ASP A 151 -11.14 -4.45 3.14
C ASP A 151 -10.09 -3.82 2.24
N SER A 152 -9.08 -4.59 1.82
CA SER A 152 -8.09 -4.14 0.82
C SER A 152 -8.75 -3.80 -0.52
N ARG A 153 -9.90 -4.41 -0.82
CA ARG A 153 -10.70 -4.15 -2.01
C ARG A 153 -11.79 -3.09 -1.79
N ALA A 154 -12.17 -2.80 -0.54
CA ALA A 154 -13.35 -1.99 -0.19
C ALA A 154 -13.28 -0.51 -0.61
N GLY A 155 -12.17 -0.06 -1.21
CA GLY A 155 -12.08 1.27 -1.85
C GLY A 155 -12.56 1.31 -3.31
N PHE A 156 -12.83 0.16 -3.94
CA PHE A 156 -13.24 0.07 -5.35
C PHE A 156 -14.41 -0.90 -5.51
N ALA A 157 -15.55 -0.43 -6.02
CA ALA A 157 -16.68 -1.32 -6.26
C ALA A 157 -16.46 -2.29 -7.44
N GLY A 158 -15.48 -2.02 -8.30
CA GLY A 158 -15.02 -2.93 -9.34
C GLY A 158 -14.06 -2.24 -10.31
N ILE A 159 -13.35 -3.04 -11.11
CA ILE A 159 -12.53 -2.56 -12.23
C ILE A 159 -13.12 -3.19 -13.50
N LYS A 160 -13.39 -2.37 -14.52
CA LYS A 160 -13.89 -2.78 -15.84
C LYS A 160 -12.77 -2.96 -16.83
N ASP A 161 -13.06 -3.69 -17.91
CA ASP A 161 -12.12 -3.81 -19.02
C ASP A 161 -11.80 -2.42 -19.59
N PRO A 162 -10.53 -2.15 -19.92
CA PRO A 162 -10.10 -0.84 -20.39
C PRO A 162 -10.92 -0.33 -21.57
N VAL A 163 -11.08 0.99 -21.62
CA VAL A 163 -11.60 1.69 -22.80
C VAL A 163 -10.44 2.21 -23.63
N LYS A 164 -10.60 2.24 -24.94
CA LYS A 164 -9.63 2.85 -25.84
C LYS A 164 -9.56 4.36 -25.59
N VAL A 165 -10.71 5.02 -25.49
CA VAL A 165 -10.80 6.46 -25.23
C VAL A 165 -11.91 6.80 -24.24
N ALA A 166 -11.78 7.94 -23.56
CA ALA A 166 -12.81 8.52 -22.69
C ALA A 166 -13.18 9.92 -23.19
N VAL A 167 -14.43 10.11 -23.58
CA VAL A 167 -14.89 11.30 -24.31
C VAL A 167 -15.68 12.24 -23.38
N SER A 168 -15.16 13.47 -23.19
CA SER A 168 -15.78 14.54 -22.39
C SER A 168 -16.87 15.35 -23.10
N THR A 169 -17.07 15.13 -24.39
CA THR A 169 -18.04 15.85 -25.20
C THR A 169 -19.19 14.93 -25.60
N ASP A 170 -20.31 15.52 -26.02
CA ASP A 170 -21.45 14.75 -26.50
C ASP A 170 -21.07 13.94 -27.75
N VAL A 171 -21.35 12.64 -27.71
CA VAL A 171 -21.20 11.69 -28.81
C VAL A 171 -22.58 11.33 -29.32
N THR A 172 -22.79 11.40 -30.63
CA THR A 172 -24.02 10.88 -31.25
C THR A 172 -23.98 9.35 -31.22
N LEU A 173 -24.46 8.73 -30.15
CA LEU A 173 -24.34 7.28 -29.91
C LEU A 173 -24.97 6.41 -31.02
N SER A 174 -25.91 6.93 -31.80
CA SER A 174 -26.48 6.23 -32.97
C SER A 174 -25.55 6.20 -34.18
N ALA A 175 -24.57 7.10 -34.24
CA ALA A 175 -23.57 7.24 -35.31
C ALA A 175 -22.34 7.99 -34.76
N PRO A 176 -21.47 7.32 -33.98
CA PRO A 176 -20.39 7.96 -33.22
C PRO A 176 -19.26 8.55 -34.06
N GLY A 177 -19.24 8.30 -35.38
CA GLY A 177 -18.17 8.73 -36.27
C GLY A 177 -16.96 7.79 -36.24
N ALA A 178 -16.02 8.00 -37.17
CA ALA A 178 -14.82 7.15 -37.32
C ALA A 178 -13.74 7.41 -36.26
N THR A 179 -13.80 8.58 -35.61
CA THR A 179 -12.82 9.02 -34.61
C THR A 179 -13.50 9.52 -33.37
N LEU A 180 -12.99 9.13 -32.20
CA LEU A 180 -13.41 9.64 -30.90
C LEU A 180 -12.17 10.14 -30.15
N ASP A 181 -12.24 11.35 -29.58
CA ASP A 181 -11.12 11.98 -28.86
C ASP A 181 -9.79 11.98 -29.64
N GLY A 182 -9.88 12.22 -30.96
CA GLY A 182 -8.72 12.23 -31.86
C GLY A 182 -8.17 10.86 -32.26
N VAL A 183 -8.76 9.77 -31.77
CA VAL A 183 -8.32 8.38 -32.04
C VAL A 183 -9.26 7.70 -33.02
N THR A 184 -8.71 7.00 -34.01
CA THR A 184 -9.49 6.17 -34.95
C THR A 184 -10.02 4.92 -34.26
N MET A 185 -11.32 4.68 -34.41
CA MET A 185 -12.03 3.55 -33.80
C MET A 185 -12.17 2.37 -34.77
N ASN A 186 -12.03 1.16 -34.25
CA ASN A 186 -12.33 -0.09 -34.95
C ASN A 186 -13.56 -0.75 -34.35
N THR A 187 -14.26 -1.58 -35.13
CA THR A 187 -15.40 -2.36 -34.64
C THR A 187 -14.97 -3.24 -33.46
N GLY A 188 -15.69 -3.14 -32.35
CA GLY A 188 -15.39 -3.83 -31.09
C GLY A 188 -14.58 -2.97 -30.09
N ASP A 189 -14.00 -1.84 -30.51
CA ASP A 189 -13.28 -0.96 -29.60
C ASP A 189 -14.23 -0.39 -28.54
N ARG A 190 -13.75 -0.33 -27.29
CA ARG A 190 -14.50 0.20 -26.15
C ARG A 190 -14.24 1.69 -26.00
N PHE A 191 -15.25 2.48 -25.67
CA PHE A 191 -15.09 3.88 -25.27
C PHE A 191 -15.97 4.24 -24.08
N LEU A 192 -15.52 5.16 -23.24
CA LEU A 192 -16.33 5.75 -22.18
C LEU A 192 -16.92 7.07 -22.69
N ALA A 193 -18.25 7.15 -22.82
CA ALA A 193 -18.95 8.41 -23.00
C ALA A 193 -19.27 8.96 -21.60
N TYR A 194 -18.63 10.06 -21.19
CA TYR A 194 -18.88 10.66 -19.87
C TYR A 194 -19.31 12.13 -19.92
N GLY A 195 -19.34 12.72 -21.11
CA GLY A 195 -19.79 14.09 -21.36
C GLY A 195 -21.10 14.22 -22.13
N GLN A 196 -22.00 13.22 -22.08
CA GLN A 196 -23.30 13.32 -22.74
C GLN A 196 -24.17 14.41 -22.11
N SER A 197 -24.93 15.14 -22.92
CA SER A 197 -25.92 16.11 -22.44
C SER A 197 -27.04 15.43 -21.64
N THR A 198 -27.37 14.18 -21.99
CA THR A 198 -28.29 13.35 -21.22
C THR A 198 -27.49 12.39 -20.34
N GLY A 199 -27.40 12.67 -19.04
CA GLY A 199 -26.55 11.91 -18.12
C GLY A 199 -26.85 10.40 -18.01
N THR A 200 -28.05 9.95 -18.35
CA THR A 200 -28.37 8.51 -18.43
C THR A 200 -27.69 7.81 -19.60
N GLN A 201 -27.26 8.56 -20.62
CA GLN A 201 -26.48 8.05 -21.75
C GLN A 201 -24.98 7.96 -21.45
N ASN A 202 -24.51 8.49 -20.31
CA ASN A 202 -23.14 8.24 -19.90
C ASN A 202 -22.92 6.74 -19.63
N GLY A 203 -21.72 6.25 -19.89
CA GLY A 203 -21.33 4.87 -19.63
C GLY A 203 -20.33 4.32 -20.65
N ILE A 204 -20.01 3.04 -20.50
CA ILE A 204 -19.05 2.34 -21.34
C ILE A 204 -19.79 1.68 -22.52
N TYR A 205 -19.28 1.92 -23.73
CA TYR A 205 -19.88 1.47 -24.98
C TYR A 205 -18.88 0.69 -25.82
N ILE A 206 -19.41 -0.21 -26.65
CA ILE A 206 -18.75 -0.85 -27.79
C ILE A 206 -19.05 -0.02 -29.03
N TRP A 207 -18.00 0.39 -29.73
CA TRP A 207 -18.10 1.04 -31.03
C TRP A 207 -18.33 -0.03 -32.10
N ASN A 208 -19.43 0.08 -32.84
CA ASN A 208 -19.84 -0.93 -33.83
C ASN A 208 -19.56 -0.51 -35.29
N GLY A 209 -19.37 0.79 -35.53
CA GLY A 209 -19.22 1.36 -36.86
C GLY A 209 -19.41 2.88 -36.82
N ALA A 210 -18.83 3.61 -37.77
CA ALA A 210 -18.89 5.08 -37.78
C ALA A 210 -20.32 5.61 -37.92
N ALA A 211 -21.15 4.88 -38.67
CA ALA A 211 -22.57 5.17 -38.90
C ALA A 211 -23.48 4.09 -38.27
N SER A 212 -22.99 3.37 -37.26
CA SER A 212 -23.74 2.31 -36.57
C SER A 212 -23.88 2.65 -35.11
N ALA A 213 -25.04 2.35 -34.53
CA ALA A 213 -25.29 2.63 -33.13
C ALA A 213 -24.29 1.88 -32.24
N ALA A 214 -23.65 2.62 -31.34
CA ALA A 214 -22.85 2.06 -30.27
C ALA A 214 -23.76 1.32 -29.28
N THR A 215 -23.30 0.18 -28.77
CA THR A 215 -24.03 -0.64 -27.79
C THR A 215 -23.35 -0.53 -26.44
N ARG A 216 -24.09 -0.64 -25.33
CA ARG A 216 -23.43 -0.69 -24.02
C ARG A 216 -22.50 -1.89 -23.93
N ALA A 217 -21.42 -1.74 -23.19
CA ALA A 217 -20.48 -2.83 -22.96
C ALA A 217 -21.13 -3.94 -22.10
N PRO A 218 -20.91 -5.23 -22.40
CA PRO A 218 -21.55 -6.35 -21.69
C PRO A 218 -21.20 -6.47 -20.20
N ASP A 219 -20.13 -5.82 -19.74
CA ASP A 219 -19.73 -5.75 -18.34
C ASP A 219 -20.24 -4.47 -17.66
N ALA A 220 -21.06 -3.67 -18.34
CA ALA A 220 -21.60 -2.39 -17.88
C ALA A 220 -22.99 -2.10 -18.48
N ASP A 221 -23.84 -3.12 -18.58
CA ASP A 221 -25.20 -3.01 -19.15
C ASP A 221 -26.32 -3.46 -18.19
N ALA A 222 -25.99 -4.15 -17.10
CA ALA A 222 -26.95 -4.63 -16.11
C ALA A 222 -26.88 -3.89 -14.75
N ALA A 223 -27.96 -4.04 -13.97
CA ALA A 223 -28.01 -3.48 -12.62
C ALA A 223 -26.97 -4.14 -11.70
N GLY A 224 -26.25 -3.32 -10.93
CA GLY A 224 -25.21 -3.79 -10.02
C GLY A 224 -23.83 -3.97 -10.64
N GLU A 225 -23.68 -3.81 -11.96
CA GLU A 225 -22.38 -3.92 -12.62
C GLU A 225 -21.57 -2.64 -12.53
N VAL A 226 -22.22 -1.47 -12.65
CA VAL A 226 -21.60 -0.17 -12.45
C VAL A 226 -22.11 0.39 -11.13
N LEU A 227 -21.19 0.54 -10.18
CA LEU A 227 -21.41 1.04 -8.83
C LEU A 227 -20.53 2.26 -8.53
N ASP A 228 -20.85 2.99 -7.45
CA ASP A 228 -19.97 4.03 -6.90
C ASP A 228 -18.59 3.46 -6.60
N GLY A 229 -17.54 4.09 -7.13
CA GLY A 229 -16.16 3.60 -7.06
C GLY A 229 -15.77 2.60 -8.15
N THR A 230 -16.59 2.39 -9.18
CA THR A 230 -16.20 1.57 -10.35
C THR A 230 -15.12 2.28 -11.16
N LEU A 231 -14.02 1.58 -11.45
CA LEU A 231 -12.90 2.09 -12.22
C LEU A 231 -12.88 1.56 -13.66
N VAL A 232 -12.38 2.37 -14.57
CA VAL A 232 -12.00 1.96 -15.92
C VAL A 232 -10.73 2.68 -16.37
N ALA A 233 -9.77 1.93 -16.92
CA ALA A 233 -8.53 2.49 -17.46
C ALA A 233 -8.73 3.02 -18.89
N VAL A 234 -7.99 4.06 -19.27
CA VAL A 234 -8.07 4.68 -20.60
C VAL A 234 -6.74 4.50 -21.34
N ALA A 235 -6.78 3.86 -22.51
CA ALA A 235 -5.56 3.47 -23.23
C ALA A 235 -4.97 4.58 -24.12
N GLU A 236 -5.81 5.37 -24.78
CA GLU A 236 -5.44 6.35 -25.79
C GLU A 236 -6.26 7.66 -25.64
N GLY A 237 -5.98 8.64 -26.50
CA GLY A 237 -6.64 9.95 -26.50
C GLY A 237 -6.07 10.91 -25.45
N THR A 238 -6.85 11.93 -25.12
CA THR A 238 -6.49 13.01 -24.17
C THR A 238 -6.20 12.48 -22.76
N ARG A 239 -6.74 11.31 -22.41
CA ARG A 239 -6.65 10.68 -21.08
C ARG A 239 -5.81 9.41 -21.04
N ALA A 240 -4.98 9.17 -22.05
CA ALA A 240 -4.14 7.98 -22.14
C ALA A 240 -3.31 7.75 -20.86
N GLY A 241 -3.30 6.52 -20.36
CA GLY A 241 -2.59 6.13 -19.12
C GLY A 241 -3.30 6.51 -17.83
N GLY A 242 -4.44 7.20 -17.90
CA GLY A 242 -5.28 7.55 -16.76
C GLY A 242 -6.35 6.51 -16.43
N GLN A 243 -7.07 6.75 -15.34
CA GLN A 243 -8.24 5.99 -14.94
C GLN A 243 -9.42 6.93 -14.71
N MET A 244 -10.63 6.41 -14.93
CA MET A 244 -11.89 7.09 -14.65
C MET A 244 -12.60 6.34 -13.52
N VAL A 245 -13.17 7.07 -12.57
CA VAL A 245 -13.98 6.52 -11.47
C VAL A 245 -15.41 7.02 -11.57
N GLN A 246 -16.35 6.12 -11.38
CA GLN A 246 -17.77 6.43 -11.26
C GLN A 246 -18.07 6.93 -9.83
N THR A 247 -18.82 8.03 -9.68
CA THR A 247 -19.03 8.68 -8.36
C THR A 247 -20.49 8.99 -8.01
N ALA A 248 -21.44 8.60 -8.84
CA ALA A 248 -22.87 8.79 -8.58
C ALA A 248 -23.50 7.52 -7.99
N THR A 249 -24.38 7.67 -6.99
CA THR A 249 -25.08 6.53 -6.39
C THR A 249 -26.00 5.85 -7.42
N PRO A 250 -25.81 4.55 -7.72
CA PRO A 250 -26.63 3.84 -8.69
C PRO A 250 -28.08 3.69 -8.23
N SER A 251 -29.03 3.86 -9.15
CA SER A 251 -30.47 3.65 -8.89
C SER A 251 -31.15 2.69 -9.89
N GLY A 252 -30.36 2.02 -10.74
CA GLY A 252 -30.86 1.05 -11.72
C GLY A 252 -29.76 0.49 -12.63
N ALA A 253 -30.16 -0.11 -13.75
CA ALA A 253 -29.23 -0.53 -14.80
C ALA A 253 -28.73 0.68 -15.63
N PRO A 254 -27.50 0.64 -16.17
CA PRO A 254 -26.99 1.64 -17.11
C PRO A 254 -28.00 2.02 -18.21
N GLY A 255 -28.34 3.31 -18.31
CA GLY A 255 -29.40 3.83 -19.20
C GLY A 255 -30.69 4.22 -18.47
N ALA A 256 -30.91 3.71 -17.27
CA ALA A 256 -32.05 4.08 -16.41
C ALA A 256 -31.68 5.06 -15.28
N TRP A 257 -30.40 5.37 -15.11
CA TRP A 257 -29.91 6.32 -14.10
C TRP A 257 -28.74 7.14 -14.64
N THR A 258 -28.53 8.33 -14.06
CA THR A 258 -27.50 9.27 -14.47
C THR A 258 -26.13 8.85 -13.94
N GLN A 259 -25.19 8.56 -14.83
CA GLN A 259 -23.82 8.22 -14.44
C GLN A 259 -22.93 9.47 -14.45
N THR A 260 -22.10 9.60 -13.41
CA THR A 260 -21.03 10.61 -13.35
C THR A 260 -19.70 9.89 -13.26
N TRP A 261 -18.81 10.19 -14.20
CA TRP A 261 -17.44 9.67 -14.23
C TRP A 261 -16.47 10.83 -14.13
N VAL A 262 -15.48 10.70 -13.25
CA VAL A 262 -14.43 11.70 -13.05
C VAL A 262 -13.07 11.03 -13.17
N VAL A 263 -12.01 11.83 -13.26
CA VAL A 263 -10.63 11.31 -13.25
C VAL A 263 -10.41 10.63 -11.91
N PHE A 264 -9.99 9.38 -11.92
CA PHE A 264 -9.47 8.75 -10.72
C PHE A 264 -8.07 9.29 -10.46
N THR A 265 -7.88 9.90 -9.29
CA THR A 265 -6.56 10.33 -8.82
C THR A 265 -6.26 9.58 -7.53
N THR A 266 -5.11 8.91 -7.46
CA THR A 266 -4.64 8.24 -6.25
C THR A 266 -4.15 9.25 -5.19
N SER A 267 -4.01 10.52 -5.57
CA SER A 267 -3.49 11.61 -4.76
C SER A 267 -4.56 12.64 -4.39
N GLY A 268 -5.74 12.21 -3.95
CA GLY A 268 -6.63 12.94 -3.03
C GLY A 268 -7.11 14.37 -3.36
N THR A 269 -6.77 14.97 -4.51
CA THR A 269 -7.15 16.35 -4.84
C THR A 269 -7.19 16.54 -6.35
N THR A 270 -8.39 16.80 -6.86
CA THR A 270 -8.58 17.38 -8.19
C THR A 270 -8.00 18.80 -8.17
N TYR A 271 -6.92 19.02 -8.90
CA TYR A 271 -6.43 20.35 -9.17
C TYR A 271 -7.45 21.08 -10.05
N LEU A 272 -7.93 22.26 -9.62
CA LEU A 272 -8.80 23.13 -10.41
C LEU A 272 -8.04 24.41 -10.73
N ALA A 273 -7.89 24.73 -12.01
CA ALA A 273 -7.41 26.05 -12.41
C ALA A 273 -8.53 27.08 -12.22
N GLY A 274 -8.29 28.06 -11.35
CA GLY A 274 -9.13 29.25 -11.24
C GLY A 274 -8.95 30.21 -12.41
N ALA A 275 -9.65 31.34 -12.38
CA ALA A 275 -9.48 32.39 -13.38
C ALA A 275 -8.00 32.86 -13.46
N GLY A 276 -7.49 33.03 -14.68
CA GLY A 276 -6.10 33.42 -14.92
C GLY A 276 -5.09 32.28 -14.92
N LEU A 277 -5.53 31.04 -14.64
CA LEU A 277 -4.71 29.83 -14.77
C LEU A 277 -5.33 28.88 -15.80
N THR A 278 -4.49 28.05 -16.41
CA THR A 278 -4.89 26.89 -17.23
C THR A 278 -4.22 25.66 -16.65
N LEU A 279 -4.96 24.56 -16.49
CA LEU A 279 -4.39 23.28 -16.04
C LEU A 279 -4.39 22.32 -17.23
N THR A 280 -3.19 21.89 -17.63
CA THR A 280 -3.00 20.87 -18.67
C THR A 280 -2.28 19.67 -18.06
N GLY A 281 -2.99 18.54 -17.90
CA GLY A 281 -2.46 17.40 -17.15
C GLY A 281 -2.19 17.77 -15.70
N ASN A 282 -0.91 17.85 -15.33
CA ASN A 282 -0.44 18.23 -13.99
C ASN A 282 0.28 19.59 -13.96
N THR A 283 0.30 20.32 -15.09
CA THR A 283 0.98 21.60 -15.23
C THR A 283 -0.01 22.75 -15.12
N PHE A 284 0.24 23.67 -14.18
CA PHE A 284 -0.46 24.94 -14.13
C PHE A 284 0.29 25.99 -14.94
N ASP A 285 -0.37 26.53 -15.95
CA ASP A 285 0.10 27.67 -16.75
C ASP A 285 -0.66 28.94 -16.36
N VAL A 286 -0.01 30.09 -16.44
CA VAL A 286 -0.67 31.40 -16.31
C VAL A 286 -1.22 31.83 -17.66
N ALA A 287 -2.52 32.13 -17.70
CA ALA A 287 -3.19 32.63 -18.91
C ALA A 287 -2.93 34.14 -19.08
N ALA A 288 -1.76 34.50 -19.63
CA ALA A 288 -1.45 35.90 -19.94
C ALA A 288 -2.27 36.39 -21.14
N ALA A 289 -3.20 37.33 -20.91
CA ALA A 289 -4.17 37.75 -21.92
C ALA A 289 -3.65 38.79 -22.92
N ASP A 290 -2.80 39.74 -22.48
CA ASP A 290 -2.44 40.92 -23.29
C ASP A 290 -0.97 41.36 -23.15
N GLY A 291 -0.09 40.46 -22.67
CA GLY A 291 1.35 40.73 -22.55
C GLY A 291 1.76 41.63 -21.37
N SER A 292 0.81 42.12 -20.56
CA SER A 292 1.10 42.79 -19.28
C SER A 292 1.69 41.84 -18.23
N ILE A 293 1.49 40.53 -18.42
CA ILE A 293 2.17 39.44 -17.70
C ILE A 293 2.99 38.66 -18.73
N VAL A 294 4.26 38.42 -18.42
CA VAL A 294 5.18 37.63 -19.24
C VAL A 294 5.54 36.37 -18.47
N VAL A 295 5.28 35.22 -19.06
CA VAL A 295 5.56 33.90 -18.49
C VAL A 295 6.83 33.37 -19.15
N ASN A 296 7.92 33.26 -18.39
CA ASN A 296 9.18 32.66 -18.82
C ASN A 296 9.29 31.24 -18.24
N ALA A 297 10.28 30.47 -18.69
CA ALA A 297 10.47 29.08 -18.23
C ALA A 297 10.60 28.96 -16.70
N ASP A 298 11.30 29.89 -16.06
CA ASP A 298 11.64 29.81 -14.63
C ASP A 298 11.07 30.96 -13.78
N ASN A 299 10.34 31.91 -14.38
CA ASN A 299 9.73 33.01 -13.63
C ASN A 299 8.56 33.66 -14.35
N ILE A 300 7.80 34.46 -13.61
CA ILE A 300 6.77 35.34 -14.12
C ILE A 300 7.21 36.78 -13.85
N THR A 301 7.15 37.62 -14.88
CA THR A 301 7.49 39.04 -14.79
C THR A 301 6.34 39.91 -15.28
N VAL A 302 6.33 41.18 -14.85
CA VAL A 302 5.41 42.18 -15.40
C VAL A 302 5.95 42.67 -16.74
N GLY A 303 5.10 42.65 -17.76
CA GLY A 303 5.39 43.23 -19.08
C GLY A 303 5.02 44.71 -19.17
N LEU A 304 4.72 45.19 -20.38
CA LEU A 304 4.21 46.55 -20.55
C LEU A 304 2.73 46.60 -20.18
N VAL A 305 2.38 47.46 -19.23
CA VAL A 305 0.98 47.67 -18.83
C VAL A 305 0.40 48.81 -19.68
N PRO A 306 -0.70 48.58 -20.43
CA PRO A 306 -1.32 49.63 -21.24
C PRO A 306 -1.93 50.74 -20.39
N VAL A 307 -2.10 51.93 -20.98
CA VAL A 307 -2.70 53.10 -20.31
C VAL A 307 -4.12 52.80 -19.82
N SER A 308 -4.90 52.03 -20.58
CA SER A 308 -6.25 51.58 -20.20
C SER A 308 -6.30 50.75 -18.91
N LYS A 309 -5.16 50.22 -18.47
CA LYS A 309 -4.99 49.44 -17.24
C LYS A 309 -4.12 50.16 -16.20
N GLY A 310 -3.91 51.47 -16.35
CA GLY A 310 -3.15 52.30 -15.41
C GLY A 310 -1.63 52.28 -15.60
N GLY A 311 -1.12 51.67 -16.67
CA GLY A 311 0.29 51.74 -17.04
C GLY A 311 0.62 52.86 -18.02
N THR A 312 1.80 52.78 -18.64
CA THR A 312 2.26 53.75 -19.65
C THR A 312 2.48 53.12 -21.02
N ASN A 313 2.45 51.79 -21.12
CA ASN A 313 2.86 51.01 -22.30
C ASN A 313 4.23 51.41 -22.89
N ALA A 314 5.17 51.86 -22.06
CA ALA A 314 6.42 52.44 -22.52
C ALA A 314 7.63 51.84 -21.82
N THR A 315 8.73 51.69 -22.55
CA THR A 315 10.04 51.27 -22.03
C THR A 315 10.96 52.44 -21.68
N THR A 316 10.55 53.69 -21.95
CA THR A 316 11.33 54.89 -21.66
C THR A 316 10.51 55.94 -20.93
N ALA A 317 11.16 56.74 -20.09
CA ALA A 317 10.49 57.82 -19.35
C ALA A 317 9.86 58.89 -20.27
N ALA A 318 10.47 59.16 -21.43
CA ALA A 318 9.92 60.13 -22.39
C ALA A 318 8.62 59.64 -23.01
N ALA A 319 8.61 58.41 -23.55
CA ALA A 319 7.39 57.81 -24.09
C ALA A 319 6.32 57.62 -23.01
N ALA A 320 6.72 57.29 -21.78
CA ALA A 320 5.80 57.22 -20.65
C ALA A 320 5.10 58.56 -20.38
N ARG A 321 5.85 59.67 -20.33
CA ARG A 321 5.28 61.02 -20.17
C ARG A 321 4.37 61.39 -21.34
N THR A 322 4.73 61.04 -22.57
CA THR A 322 3.87 61.26 -23.74
C THR A 322 2.56 60.47 -23.62
N ASN A 323 2.63 59.18 -23.29
CA ASN A 323 1.46 58.31 -23.18
C ASN A 323 0.53 58.69 -22.02
N LEU A 324 1.08 59.27 -20.95
CA LEU A 324 0.31 59.80 -19.81
C LEU A 324 -0.11 61.26 -19.97
N ALA A 325 0.20 61.90 -21.10
CA ALA A 325 0.04 63.34 -21.31
C ALA A 325 0.71 64.22 -20.22
N ALA A 326 1.75 63.70 -19.56
CA ALA A 326 2.49 64.36 -18.48
C ALA A 326 3.69 65.17 -19.00
N VAL A 327 3.54 65.89 -20.11
CA VAL A 327 4.58 66.82 -20.57
C VAL A 327 4.54 68.06 -19.68
N THR A 328 5.44 68.14 -18.71
CA THR A 328 5.46 69.23 -17.72
C THR A 328 6.39 70.39 -18.09
N ALA A 329 7.15 70.29 -19.17
CA ALA A 329 8.06 71.35 -19.61
C ALA A 329 8.26 71.35 -21.12
N TYR A 330 8.29 72.55 -21.69
CA TYR A 330 8.63 72.87 -23.07
C TYR A 330 9.90 73.72 -23.08
N SER A 331 10.77 73.52 -24.06
CA SER A 331 11.90 74.43 -24.29
C SER A 331 12.23 74.54 -25.77
N ALA A 332 12.45 75.77 -26.24
CA ALA A 332 12.83 76.06 -27.61
C ALA A 332 13.74 77.29 -27.68
N ASP A 333 14.33 77.57 -28.86
CA ASP A 333 14.98 78.86 -29.08
C ASP A 333 13.87 79.91 -29.14
N ALA A 334 14.05 81.04 -28.48
CA ALA A 334 13.11 82.13 -28.60
C ALA A 334 13.15 82.68 -30.04
N PRO A 335 12.00 83.13 -30.59
CA PRO A 335 11.99 83.86 -31.85
C PRO A 335 12.83 85.14 -31.72
N ALA A 336 13.21 85.74 -32.85
CA ALA A 336 13.80 87.08 -32.83
C ALA A 336 12.84 88.05 -32.14
N LEU A 337 13.34 88.80 -31.15
CA LEU A 337 12.57 89.76 -30.37
C LEU A 337 12.92 91.16 -30.82
N THR A 338 11.90 91.95 -31.14
CA THR A 338 12.03 93.38 -31.40
C THR A 338 11.70 94.16 -30.15
N ALA A 339 12.47 95.19 -29.82
CA ALA A 339 12.23 96.04 -28.66
C ALA A 339 10.77 96.55 -28.64
N GLY A 340 10.06 96.30 -27.54
CA GLY A 340 8.70 96.75 -27.33
C GLY A 340 7.60 95.96 -28.06
N VAL A 341 7.93 94.90 -28.81
CA VAL A 341 6.94 94.08 -29.54
C VAL A 341 6.87 92.68 -28.94
N ALA A 342 5.66 92.21 -28.61
CA ALA A 342 5.44 90.87 -28.10
C ALA A 342 5.50 89.82 -29.22
N ALA A 343 6.17 88.70 -28.97
CA ALA A 343 6.22 87.54 -29.86
C ALA A 343 5.73 86.29 -29.13
N ASN A 344 4.95 85.46 -29.84
CA ASN A 344 4.35 84.25 -29.28
C ASN A 344 5.30 83.06 -29.32
N VAL A 345 5.25 82.24 -28.27
CA VAL A 345 5.93 80.96 -28.14
C VAL A 345 4.88 79.91 -27.82
N VAL A 346 4.68 78.95 -28.73
CA VAL A 346 3.72 77.85 -28.57
C VAL A 346 4.40 76.69 -27.82
N HIS A 347 3.96 76.43 -26.60
CA HIS A 347 4.49 75.38 -25.71
C HIS A 347 3.65 74.11 -25.64
N ASN A 348 2.37 74.17 -26.03
CA ASN A 348 1.45 73.02 -26.09
C ASN A 348 1.37 72.17 -24.80
N LEU A 349 1.41 72.83 -23.63
CA LEU A 349 1.36 72.16 -22.32
C LEU A 349 -0.08 71.96 -21.81
N GLY A 350 -1.09 72.50 -22.49
CA GLY A 350 -2.50 72.31 -22.16
C GLY A 350 -2.95 72.96 -20.83
N THR A 351 -2.18 73.90 -20.28
CA THR A 351 -2.50 74.62 -19.05
C THR A 351 -2.05 76.07 -19.12
N THR A 352 -2.80 76.98 -18.48
CA THR A 352 -2.41 78.39 -18.30
C THR A 352 -1.57 78.62 -17.04
N ASP A 353 -1.51 77.65 -16.12
CA ASP A 353 -0.64 77.73 -14.94
C ASP A 353 0.78 77.29 -15.33
N VAL A 354 1.55 78.25 -15.84
CA VAL A 354 2.89 78.03 -16.37
C VAL A 354 3.90 78.98 -15.74
N GLN A 355 5.13 78.49 -15.55
CA GLN A 355 6.30 79.31 -15.21
C GLN A 355 7.20 79.42 -16.43
N VAL A 356 7.59 80.65 -16.77
CA VAL A 356 8.46 80.94 -17.91
C VAL A 356 9.82 81.38 -17.39
N TYR A 357 10.89 80.83 -17.97
CA TYR A 357 12.24 81.30 -17.74
C TYR A 357 12.97 81.43 -19.07
N VAL A 358 13.65 82.56 -19.26
CA VAL A 358 14.46 82.84 -20.46
C VAL A 358 15.93 82.91 -20.06
N ARG A 359 16.80 82.30 -20.85
CA ARG A 359 18.26 82.36 -20.64
C ARG A 359 19.01 82.61 -21.93
N GLU A 360 20.18 83.21 -21.84
CA GLU A 360 21.11 83.26 -22.96
C GLU A 360 21.65 81.87 -23.30
N ILE A 361 21.76 81.56 -24.59
CA ILE A 361 22.27 80.26 -25.05
C ILE A 361 23.79 80.16 -24.87
N SER A 362 24.52 81.23 -25.18
CA SER A 362 25.99 81.27 -25.10
C SER A 362 26.51 81.52 -23.68
N GLY A 363 25.81 82.35 -22.90
CA GLY A 363 26.23 82.78 -21.55
C GLY A 363 25.51 82.09 -20.40
N GLY A 364 24.36 81.46 -20.63
CA GLY A 364 23.56 80.76 -19.61
C GLY A 364 22.87 81.67 -18.58
N ALA A 365 23.10 82.99 -18.61
CA ALA A 365 22.50 83.95 -17.71
C ALA A 365 20.98 84.01 -17.87
N ARG A 366 20.24 84.15 -16.76
CA ARG A 366 18.79 84.36 -16.79
C ARG A 366 18.49 85.80 -17.25
N ILE A 367 17.61 85.91 -18.23
CA ILE A 367 17.11 87.18 -18.75
C ILE A 367 15.66 87.33 -18.28
N HIS A 368 15.36 88.48 -17.68
CA HIS A 368 14.00 88.85 -17.32
C HIS A 368 13.44 89.65 -18.48
N LEU A 369 12.32 89.17 -19.03
CA LEU A 369 11.55 89.82 -20.08
C LEU A 369 10.14 90.06 -19.52
N ASP A 370 9.32 90.82 -20.24
CA ASP A 370 7.89 90.83 -19.96
C ASP A 370 7.28 89.56 -20.57
N GLU A 371 6.86 88.61 -19.73
CA GLU A 371 6.06 87.46 -20.15
C GLU A 371 4.57 87.61 -19.86
N ALA A 372 3.72 87.08 -20.75
CA ALA A 372 2.29 86.93 -20.47
C ALA A 372 1.74 85.63 -21.07
N VAL A 373 0.84 84.97 -20.34
CA VAL A 373 0.13 83.78 -20.83
C VAL A 373 -0.95 84.24 -21.82
N VAL A 374 -0.92 83.68 -23.04
CA VAL A 374 -1.89 84.02 -24.11
C VAL A 374 -3.07 83.05 -24.06
N ASP A 375 -2.78 81.75 -23.98
CA ASP A 375 -3.76 80.67 -23.83
C ASP A 375 -3.10 79.44 -23.18
N ALA A 376 -3.82 78.31 -23.08
CA ALA A 376 -3.32 77.08 -22.45
C ALA A 376 -2.10 76.45 -23.15
N ASN A 377 -1.74 76.90 -24.35
CA ASN A 377 -0.67 76.35 -25.17
C ASN A 377 0.35 77.41 -25.62
N THR A 378 0.15 78.69 -25.28
CA THR A 378 0.94 79.79 -25.83
C THR A 378 1.25 80.84 -24.76
N ILE A 379 2.51 81.28 -24.70
CA ILE A 379 2.95 82.46 -23.96
C ILE A 379 3.48 83.52 -24.93
N SER A 380 3.53 84.77 -24.50
CA SER A 380 4.15 85.87 -25.22
C SER A 380 5.37 86.37 -24.46
N LEU A 381 6.42 86.72 -25.20
CA LEU A 381 7.63 87.35 -24.69
C LEU A 381 7.79 88.72 -25.31
N LYS A 382 8.06 89.73 -24.51
CA LYS A 382 8.36 91.09 -24.96
C LYS A 382 9.64 91.56 -24.29
N ALA A 383 10.56 92.06 -25.11
CA ALA A 383 11.85 92.53 -24.66
C ALA A 383 11.96 94.06 -24.76
N ASP A 384 12.67 94.67 -23.82
CA ASP A 384 12.99 96.10 -23.86
C ASP A 384 14.10 96.42 -24.87
N ILE A 385 14.90 95.42 -25.23
CA ILE A 385 15.95 95.50 -26.25
C ILE A 385 15.78 94.38 -27.29
N ALA A 386 16.31 94.59 -28.48
CA ALA A 386 16.22 93.59 -29.54
C ALA A 386 17.16 92.40 -29.29
N TYR A 387 16.67 91.19 -29.54
CA TYR A 387 17.46 89.96 -29.50
C TYR A 387 17.32 89.22 -30.84
N GLY A 388 18.44 88.75 -31.37
CA GLY A 388 18.46 87.94 -32.59
C GLY A 388 17.83 86.56 -32.39
N SER A 389 17.47 85.89 -33.48
CA SER A 389 17.07 84.48 -33.40
C SER A 389 18.24 83.63 -32.88
N GLY A 390 17.96 82.63 -32.04
CA GLY A 390 18.97 81.70 -31.52
C GLY A 390 19.93 82.30 -30.49
N THR A 391 19.63 83.48 -29.93
CA THR A 391 20.41 84.06 -28.81
C THR A 391 19.87 83.67 -27.44
N LEU A 392 18.55 83.48 -27.33
CA LEU A 392 17.85 83.14 -26.10
C LEU A 392 17.16 81.78 -26.20
N ARG A 393 17.15 81.02 -25.11
CA ARG A 393 16.35 79.82 -24.91
C ARG A 393 15.21 80.13 -23.95
N VAL A 394 13.99 79.87 -24.38
CA VAL A 394 12.79 79.91 -23.54
C VAL A 394 12.50 78.52 -22.99
N VAL A 395 12.19 78.45 -21.70
CA VAL A 395 11.70 77.25 -21.02
C VAL A 395 10.36 77.60 -20.38
N VAL A 396 9.32 76.82 -20.69
CA VAL A 396 7.99 76.95 -20.11
C VAL A 396 7.70 75.68 -19.32
N GLN A 397 7.35 75.78 -18.05
CA GLN A 397 7.03 74.63 -17.20
C GLN A 397 5.59 74.74 -16.73
N ALA A 398 4.81 73.67 -16.90
CA ALA A 398 3.49 73.55 -16.30
C ALA A 398 3.65 73.37 -14.79
N LYS A 399 2.88 74.12 -14.00
CA LYS A 399 2.79 73.90 -12.56
C LYS A 399 1.86 72.70 -12.33
N ALA A 400 2.36 71.70 -11.62
CA ALA A 400 1.63 70.45 -11.32
C ALA A 400 0.53 70.66 -10.28
#